data_AF-A0A8T0VC09-F1
#
_entry.id   AF-A0A8T0VC09-F1
#
_cell.length_a   1.000
_cell.length_b   1.000
_cell.length_c   1.000
_cell.angle_alpha   90.00
_cell.angle_beta   90.00
_cell.angle_gamma   90.00
#
_symmetry.space_group_name_H-M   'P 1'
#
loop_
_entity.id
_entity.type
_entity.pdbx_description
1 polymer ?
#
loop_
_entity_poly.entity_id
_entity_poly.type
_entity_poly.pdbx_seq_one_letter_code
_entity_poly.pdbx_strand_id
1 'polypeptide(L)'
;MDIDRVTLWSRSIERWQLRPGDHIYAWFGFGVYSHHGIYQGDDKVIDFTVDAQSGGSGLSVSASSSSSSSAGGGVRCCSLLGSFLEGHDIRLFAYSVPWWFYKASIGNGFQDTCSMEDADPPERVLRRADYHLNHGFGNYNLLLRNCFDFAFYCKTGHLYYSLLDLI
;
A
#
# COMPACT_ATOMS: atom_id res chain seq x y z
N MET A 1 13.04 -9.64 -10.41
CA MET A 1 12.63 -9.36 -9.02
C MET A 1 12.38 -7.86 -8.90
N ASP A 2 11.66 -7.38 -7.88
CA ASP A 2 11.41 -5.92 -7.78
C ASP A 2 12.69 -5.12 -7.53
N ILE A 3 13.74 -5.76 -7.00
CA ILE A 3 15.08 -5.16 -6.85
C ILE A 3 15.73 -4.74 -8.18
N ASP A 4 15.27 -5.26 -9.32
CA ASP A 4 15.76 -4.82 -10.65
C ASP A 4 15.16 -3.48 -11.08
N ARG A 5 14.14 -2.98 -10.35
CA ARG A 5 13.36 -1.79 -10.68
C ARG A 5 13.64 -0.62 -9.73
N VAL A 6 14.31 -0.87 -8.61
CA VAL A 6 14.64 0.14 -7.60
C VAL A 6 16.07 -0.04 -7.11
N THR A 7 16.60 0.95 -6.41
CA THR A 7 17.94 0.88 -5.80
C THR A 7 17.87 1.09 -4.30
N LEU A 8 19.00 0.91 -3.61
CA LEU A 8 19.11 1.21 -2.18
C LEU A 8 18.85 2.70 -1.89
N TRP A 9 19.12 3.58 -2.87
CA TRP A 9 19.09 5.03 -2.73
C TRP A 9 17.80 5.66 -3.25
N SER A 10 17.09 4.98 -4.14
CA SER A 10 15.84 5.47 -4.72
C SER A 10 14.86 4.34 -4.97
N ARG A 11 13.64 4.54 -4.46
CA ARG A 11 12.45 3.72 -4.77
C ARG A 11 11.51 4.38 -5.77
N SER A 12 11.89 5.56 -6.25
CA SER A 12 11.07 6.32 -7.20
C SER A 12 11.01 5.57 -8.53
N ILE A 13 9.82 5.50 -9.10
CA ILE A 13 9.58 4.98 -10.44
C ILE A 13 8.75 5.98 -11.23
N GLU A 14 8.90 5.95 -12.54
CA GLU A 14 8.08 6.74 -13.44
C GLU A 14 6.72 6.08 -13.68
N ARG A 15 5.69 6.88 -13.99
CA ARG A 15 4.33 6.39 -14.23
C ARG A 15 4.26 5.30 -15.32
N TRP A 16 5.10 5.39 -16.35
CA TRP A 16 5.17 4.39 -17.43
C TRP A 16 5.79 3.05 -17.01
N GLN A 17 6.46 3.01 -15.86
CA GLN A 17 7.05 1.79 -15.29
C GLN A 17 6.07 1.02 -14.40
N LEU A 18 4.89 1.58 -14.11
CA LEU A 18 3.86 0.93 -13.31
C LEU A 18 3.32 -0.31 -13.99
N ARG A 19 3.11 -1.36 -13.18
CA ARG A 19 2.57 -2.64 -13.62
C ARG A 19 1.40 -3.03 -12.70
N PRO A 20 0.28 -3.55 -13.25
CA PRO A 20 -0.79 -4.08 -12.42
C PRO A 20 -0.26 -5.07 -11.38
N GLY A 21 -0.67 -4.90 -10.12
CA GLY A 21 -0.18 -5.68 -8.97
C GLY A 21 1.08 -5.11 -8.29
N ASP A 22 1.59 -3.96 -8.72
CA ASP A 22 2.64 -3.24 -7.99
C ASP A 22 2.11 -2.74 -6.64
N HIS A 23 2.89 -2.95 -5.58
CA HIS A 23 2.68 -2.28 -4.30
C HIS A 23 3.43 -0.96 -4.35
N ILE A 24 2.68 0.13 -4.39
CA ILE A 24 3.20 1.48 -4.44
C ILE A 24 2.93 2.23 -3.15
N TYR A 25 3.74 3.24 -2.89
CA TYR A 25 3.56 4.12 -1.76
C TYR A 25 4.01 5.55 -2.05
N ALA A 26 3.50 6.48 -1.26
CA ALA A 26 3.90 7.88 -1.27
C ALA A 26 4.12 8.38 0.17
N TRP A 27 5.06 9.31 0.34
CA TRP A 27 5.39 9.88 1.65
C TRP A 27 4.63 11.17 1.92
N PHE A 28 4.04 11.28 3.10
CA PHE A 28 3.30 12.44 3.58
C PHE A 28 3.93 12.96 4.87
N GLY A 29 3.53 14.18 5.24
CA GLY A 29 3.92 14.79 6.52
C GLY A 29 5.44 14.92 6.70
N PHE A 30 6.19 15.25 5.65
CA PHE A 30 7.66 15.30 5.65
C PHE A 30 8.35 13.95 5.91
N GLY A 31 7.73 12.84 5.49
CA GLY A 31 8.34 11.50 5.58
C GLY A 31 8.04 10.75 6.87
N VAL A 32 7.05 11.21 7.64
CA VAL A 32 6.60 10.54 8.88
C VAL A 32 5.55 9.45 8.62
N TYR A 33 4.90 9.49 7.46
CA TYR A 33 3.83 8.57 7.09
C TYR A 33 3.98 8.18 5.62
N SER A 34 3.91 6.89 5.33
CA SER A 34 3.77 6.38 3.98
C SER A 34 2.35 5.88 3.77
N HIS A 35 1.71 6.34 2.70
CA HIS A 35 0.43 5.81 2.25
C HIS A 35 0.67 4.71 1.21
N HIS A 36 0.07 3.54 1.41
CA HIS A 36 0.33 2.33 0.62
C HIS A 36 -0.90 1.87 -0.16
N GLY A 37 -0.68 1.33 -1.35
CA GLY A 37 -1.74 0.80 -2.20
C GLY A 37 -1.25 -0.20 -3.26
N ILE A 38 -2.21 -0.87 -3.89
CA ILE A 38 -1.98 -1.81 -5.00
C ILE A 38 -2.41 -1.15 -6.30
N TYR A 39 -1.49 -0.98 -7.24
CA TYR A 39 -1.81 -0.46 -8.56
C TYR A 39 -2.64 -1.48 -9.36
N GLN A 40 -3.86 -1.10 -9.73
CA GLN A 40 -4.79 -1.97 -10.45
C GLN A 40 -4.55 -1.94 -11.97
N GLY A 41 -4.08 -0.81 -12.50
CA GLY A 41 -4.08 -0.49 -13.93
C GLY A 41 -4.95 0.74 -14.22
N ASP A 42 -4.81 1.30 -15.43
CA ASP A 42 -5.58 2.47 -15.88
C ASP A 42 -5.60 3.64 -14.89
N ASP A 43 -4.45 3.92 -14.27
CA ASP A 43 -4.29 4.96 -13.24
C ASP A 43 -5.21 4.79 -12.03
N LYS A 44 -5.55 3.56 -11.69
CA LYS A 44 -6.32 3.21 -10.49
C LYS A 44 -5.46 2.49 -9.47
N VAL A 45 -5.70 2.80 -8.21
CA VAL A 45 -5.05 2.21 -7.05
C VAL A 45 -6.12 1.69 -6.10
N ILE A 46 -5.94 0.48 -5.58
CA ILE A 46 -6.75 -0.04 -4.49
C ILE A 46 -5.97 0.19 -3.21
N ASP A 47 -6.53 1.00 -2.31
CA ASP A 47 -5.91 1.39 -1.05
C ASP A 47 -6.87 1.25 0.13
N PHE A 48 -6.31 1.21 1.35
CA PHE A 48 -7.09 1.08 2.58
C PHE A 48 -6.95 2.33 3.44
N THR A 49 -8.03 3.11 3.53
CA THR A 49 -8.13 4.34 4.33
C THR A 49 -9.29 4.28 5.32
N VAL A 50 -9.27 5.17 6.31
CA VAL A 50 -10.35 5.35 7.29
C VAL A 50 -11.45 6.21 6.67
N ASP A 51 -12.71 5.84 6.85
CA ASP A 51 -13.86 6.65 6.41
C ASP A 51 -13.78 8.08 6.96
N ALA A 52 -13.88 9.08 6.08
CA ALA A 52 -13.88 10.50 6.40
C ALA A 52 -15.14 11.00 7.17
N GLN A 53 -15.83 10.13 7.90
CA GLN A 53 -17.00 10.51 8.72
C GLN A 53 -16.78 10.44 10.24
N SER A 54 -15.60 10.05 10.72
CA SER A 54 -15.32 10.02 12.16
C SER A 54 -13.97 10.67 12.48
N GLY A 55 -13.98 11.99 12.64
CA GLY A 55 -12.87 12.77 13.21
C GLY A 55 -12.34 13.83 12.25
N GLY A 56 -12.58 15.10 12.55
CA GLY A 56 -12.37 16.22 11.62
C GLY A 56 -10.90 16.55 11.31
N SER A 57 -10.61 16.77 10.04
CA SER A 57 -10.15 18.05 9.47
C SER A 57 -10.16 17.88 7.95
N GLY A 58 -10.50 18.94 7.22
CA GLY A 58 -11.01 18.89 5.85
C GLY A 58 -10.16 18.12 4.84
N LEU A 59 -10.83 17.49 3.87
CA LEU A 59 -10.70 17.73 2.43
C LEU A 59 -11.79 16.92 1.71
N SER A 60 -12.63 17.59 0.93
CA SER A 60 -13.69 16.99 0.12
C SER A 60 -13.08 16.25 -1.07
N VAL A 61 -13.20 14.92 -1.11
CA VAL A 61 -12.94 14.13 -2.33
C VAL A 61 -14.24 13.50 -2.80
N SER A 62 -14.77 14.07 -3.89
CA SER A 62 -15.88 13.50 -4.64
C SER A 62 -15.40 12.25 -5.35
N ALA A 63 -15.57 11.08 -4.71
CA ALA A 63 -15.48 9.80 -5.39
C ALA A 63 -16.88 9.36 -5.83
N SER A 64 -17.07 9.24 -7.13
CA SER A 64 -18.26 8.67 -7.76
C SER A 64 -18.60 7.30 -7.18
N SER A 65 -19.85 7.19 -6.75
CA SER A 65 -20.48 6.13 -5.96
C SER A 65 -20.50 4.73 -6.60
N SER A 66 -20.23 3.72 -5.79
CA SER A 66 -21.06 2.51 -5.73
C SER A 66 -21.43 2.23 -4.28
N SER A 67 -22.69 2.55 -3.97
CA SER A 67 -23.35 2.39 -2.69
C SER A 67 -23.52 0.92 -2.30
N SER A 68 -22.97 0.52 -1.16
CA SER A 68 -23.64 -0.42 -0.26
C SER A 68 -23.35 -0.05 1.20
N SER A 69 -24.39 0.46 1.84
CA SER A 69 -24.49 0.78 3.25
C SER A 69 -24.45 -0.50 4.10
N SER A 70 -23.44 -0.62 4.95
CA SER A 70 -23.52 -1.39 6.20
C SER A 70 -22.37 -0.97 7.11
N ALA A 71 -22.74 -0.50 8.31
CA ALA A 71 -21.85 -0.07 9.36
C ALA A 71 -20.81 -1.16 9.71
N GLY A 72 -19.53 -0.79 9.71
CA GLY A 72 -18.41 -1.66 10.09
C GLY A 72 -17.21 -1.44 9.16
N GLY A 73 -16.23 -0.68 9.64
CA GLY A 73 -15.08 -0.23 8.86
C GLY A 73 -14.32 -1.35 8.17
N GLY A 74 -13.90 -1.10 6.93
CA GLY A 74 -13.11 -2.06 6.16
C GLY A 74 -13.13 -1.74 4.67
N VAL A 75 -11.95 -1.39 4.14
CA VAL A 75 -11.56 -1.12 2.74
C VAL A 75 -12.66 -0.55 1.85
N ARG A 76 -12.57 0.76 1.63
CA ARG A 76 -13.11 1.38 0.42
C ARG A 76 -12.16 2.44 -0.06
N CYS A 77 -11.37 2.13 -1.09
CA CYS A 77 -11.00 3.09 -2.11
C CYS A 77 -10.38 2.35 -3.31
N CYS A 78 -11.07 2.41 -4.44
CA CYS A 78 -10.39 2.45 -5.73
C CYS A 78 -10.19 3.95 -6.01
N SER A 79 -9.01 4.48 -5.71
CA SER A 79 -8.66 5.88 -5.91
C SER A 79 -7.98 6.07 -7.28
N LEU A 80 -8.10 7.27 -7.83
CA LEU A 80 -7.26 7.66 -8.97
C LEU A 80 -5.82 7.84 -8.48
N LEU A 81 -4.85 7.43 -9.29
CA LEU A 81 -3.43 7.52 -8.98
C LEU A 81 -3.02 8.94 -8.57
N GLY A 82 -3.55 9.98 -9.22
CA GLY A 82 -3.27 11.37 -8.84
C GLY A 82 -3.78 11.73 -7.44
N SER A 83 -4.95 11.22 -7.04
CA SER A 83 -5.50 11.42 -5.70
C SER A 83 -4.73 10.63 -4.65
N PHE A 84 -4.32 9.40 -4.97
CA PHE A 84 -3.48 8.58 -4.09
C PHE A 84 -2.13 9.24 -3.78
N LEU A 85 -1.53 9.92 -4.76
CA LEU A 85 -0.22 10.54 -4.62
C LEU A 85 -0.26 11.93 -3.97
N GLU A 86 -1.35 12.68 -4.09
CA GLU A 86 -1.47 14.09 -3.66
C GLU A 86 -0.30 14.99 -4.12
N GLY A 87 0.26 14.69 -5.30
CA GLY A 87 1.41 15.43 -5.86
C GLY A 87 2.79 14.93 -5.41
N HIS A 88 2.87 13.86 -4.62
CA HIS A 88 4.12 13.18 -4.26
C HIS A 88 4.58 12.20 -5.35
N ASP A 89 5.87 11.82 -5.30
CA ASP A 89 6.47 10.87 -6.24
C ASP A 89 5.94 9.45 -6.04
N ILE A 90 5.78 8.71 -7.14
CA ILE A 90 5.42 7.28 -7.13
C ILE A 90 6.65 6.50 -6.64
N ARG A 91 6.49 5.72 -5.57
CA ARG A 91 7.53 4.81 -5.09
C ARG A 91 7.08 3.36 -5.11
N LEU A 92 7.97 2.46 -5.51
CA LEU A 92 7.73 1.03 -5.53
C LEU A 92 8.24 0.35 -4.26
N PHE A 93 7.38 -0.42 -3.60
CA PHE A 93 7.78 -1.30 -2.52
C PHE A 93 8.45 -2.55 -3.10
N ALA A 94 9.65 -2.89 -2.63
CA ALA A 94 10.45 -3.98 -3.19
C ALA A 94 10.29 -5.30 -2.41
N TYR A 95 9.91 -6.37 -3.10
CA TYR A 95 9.84 -7.73 -2.57
C TYR A 95 11.02 -8.60 -3.03
N SER A 96 11.16 -9.76 -2.39
CA SER A 96 12.25 -10.72 -2.63
C SER A 96 13.63 -10.07 -2.57
N VAL A 97 13.82 -9.05 -1.72
CA VAL A 97 15.13 -8.41 -1.57
C VAL A 97 16.05 -9.30 -0.73
N PRO A 98 17.36 -9.37 -1.04
CA PRO A 98 18.30 -10.12 -0.22
C PRO A 98 18.49 -9.44 1.15
N TRP A 99 18.90 -10.23 2.15
CA TRP A 99 19.07 -9.78 3.53
C TRP A 99 19.92 -8.51 3.70
N TRP A 100 21.02 -8.40 2.95
CA TRP A 100 21.89 -7.22 3.03
C TRP A 100 21.17 -5.94 2.59
N PHE A 101 20.28 -6.03 1.60
CA PHE A 101 19.52 -4.89 1.08
C PHE A 101 18.44 -4.47 2.06
N TYR A 102 17.73 -5.45 2.65
CA TYR A 102 16.75 -5.22 3.71
C TYR A 102 17.38 -4.52 4.92
N LYS A 103 18.51 -5.06 5.42
CA LYS A 103 19.25 -4.47 6.55
C LYS A 103 19.74 -3.06 6.27
N ALA A 104 20.26 -2.81 5.07
CA ALA A 104 20.73 -1.47 4.68
C ALA A 104 19.56 -0.48 4.55
N SER A 105 18.41 -0.92 4.03
CA SER A 105 17.21 -0.07 3.93
C SER A 105 16.69 0.35 5.32
N ILE A 106 16.60 -0.60 6.26
CA ILE A 106 16.20 -0.30 7.65
C ILE A 106 17.25 0.58 8.34
N GLY A 107 18.54 0.30 8.16
CA GLY A 107 19.63 1.07 8.75
C GLY A 107 19.65 2.54 8.32
N ASN A 108 19.11 2.84 7.13
CA ASN A 108 18.95 4.20 6.61
C ASN A 108 17.63 4.87 7.02
N GLY A 109 16.83 4.25 7.91
CA GLY A 109 15.57 4.80 8.40
C GLY A 109 14.37 4.59 7.47
N PHE A 110 14.52 3.82 6.38
CA PHE A 110 13.42 3.51 5.45
C PHE A 110 12.62 2.28 5.89
N GLN A 111 11.92 2.40 7.02
CA GLN A 111 10.90 1.41 7.41
C GLN A 111 9.82 1.33 6.32
N ASP A 112 9.26 0.14 6.11
CA ASP A 112 8.15 -0.12 5.19
C ASP A 112 8.42 0.26 3.72
N THR A 113 9.64 0.05 3.24
CA THR A 113 9.97 0.22 1.81
C THR A 113 10.29 -1.08 1.08
N CYS A 114 10.71 -2.13 1.79
CA CYS A 114 11.01 -3.43 1.19
C CYS A 114 10.76 -4.60 2.15
N SER A 115 10.62 -5.79 1.57
CA SER A 115 10.49 -7.06 2.30
C SER A 115 11.35 -8.14 1.65
N MET A 116 11.89 -9.03 2.49
CA MET A 116 12.55 -10.26 2.03
C MET A 116 11.54 -11.33 1.58
N GLU A 117 10.27 -11.19 1.93
CA GLU A 117 9.21 -12.12 1.53
C GLU A 117 9.01 -12.12 0.02
N ASP A 118 8.62 -13.28 -0.50
CA ASP A 118 8.31 -13.44 -1.90
C ASP A 118 6.97 -12.81 -2.27
N ALA A 119 6.98 -12.06 -3.38
CA ALA A 119 5.74 -11.54 -3.95
C ALA A 119 5.06 -12.60 -4.82
N ASP A 120 3.77 -12.76 -4.61
CA ASP A 120 2.92 -13.54 -5.49
C ASP A 120 2.77 -12.87 -6.88
N PRO A 121 2.46 -13.66 -7.92
CA PRO A 121 2.23 -13.14 -9.26
C PRO A 121 1.05 -12.15 -9.29
N PRO A 122 1.07 -11.17 -10.22
CA PRO A 122 0.14 -10.04 -10.21
C PRO A 122 -1.33 -10.46 -10.25
N GLU A 123 -1.67 -11.57 -10.91
CA GLU A 123 -3.04 -12.08 -10.96
C GLU A 123 -3.57 -12.47 -9.57
N ARG A 124 -2.70 -13.02 -8.70
CA ARG A 124 -3.07 -13.36 -7.31
C ARG A 124 -3.16 -12.10 -6.45
N VAL A 125 -2.24 -11.15 -6.65
CA VAL A 125 -2.25 -9.87 -5.94
C VAL A 125 -3.55 -9.12 -6.21
N LEU A 126 -3.89 -8.94 -7.48
CA LEU A 126 -5.10 -8.24 -7.90
C LEU A 126 -6.37 -8.95 -7.44
N ARG A 127 -6.40 -10.29 -7.47
CA ARG A 127 -7.53 -11.06 -6.92
C ARG A 127 -7.77 -10.78 -5.44
N ARG A 128 -6.70 -10.71 -4.63
CA ARG A 128 -6.82 -10.39 -3.20
C ARG A 128 -7.27 -8.96 -2.98
N ALA A 129 -6.67 -8.01 -3.71
CA ALA A 129 -7.03 -6.60 -3.61
C ALA A 129 -8.51 -6.37 -3.96
N ASP A 130 -8.99 -6.95 -5.07
CA ASP A 130 -10.39 -6.87 -5.48
C ASP A 130 -11.34 -7.58 -4.51
N TYR A 131 -10.96 -8.76 -3.99
CA TYR A 131 -11.73 -9.44 -2.97
C TYR A 131 -11.95 -8.55 -1.74
N HIS A 132 -10.89 -7.92 -1.24
CA HIS A 132 -10.97 -7.05 -0.07
C HIS A 132 -11.63 -5.70 -0.34
N LEU A 133 -11.56 -5.18 -1.56
CA LEU A 133 -12.35 -4.02 -1.97
C LEU A 133 -13.87 -4.29 -1.83
N ASN A 134 -14.29 -5.53 -2.06
CA ASN A 134 -15.71 -5.92 -2.00
C ASN A 134 -16.16 -6.43 -0.62
N HIS A 135 -15.25 -7.01 0.18
CA HIS A 135 -15.58 -7.69 1.44
C HIS A 135 -14.99 -7.01 2.69
N GLY A 136 -14.18 -5.97 2.51
CA GLY A 136 -13.41 -5.34 3.58
C GLY A 136 -12.15 -6.13 3.97
N PHE A 137 -11.26 -5.49 4.74
CA PHE A 137 -10.03 -6.07 5.28
C PHE A 137 -10.00 -5.98 6.83
N GLY A 138 -11.18 -6.12 7.43
CA GLY A 138 -11.40 -5.92 8.87
C GLY A 138 -11.33 -4.45 9.29
N ASN A 139 -11.46 -4.20 10.59
CA ASN A 139 -11.42 -2.85 11.16
C ASN A 139 -10.01 -2.25 11.05
N TYR A 140 -9.90 -1.05 10.50
CA TYR A 140 -8.65 -0.29 10.43
C TYR A 140 -8.12 0.00 11.84
N ASN A 141 -6.85 -0.29 12.09
CA ASN A 141 -6.16 0.15 13.29
C ASN A 141 -4.76 0.67 12.88
N LEU A 142 -4.40 1.85 13.39
CA LEU A 142 -3.18 2.56 13.01
C LEU A 142 -1.90 1.74 13.29
N LEU A 143 -1.95 0.87 14.32
CA LEU A 143 -0.84 0.01 14.73
C LEU A 143 -0.88 -1.37 14.06
N LEU A 144 -2.05 -1.86 13.65
CA LEU A 144 -2.27 -3.18 13.03
C LEU A 144 -3.47 -3.09 12.09
N ARG A 145 -3.38 -3.61 10.86
CA ARG A 145 -4.40 -3.49 9.81
C ARG A 145 -4.53 -2.06 9.29
N ASN A 146 -3.40 -1.49 8.88
CA ASN A 146 -3.35 -0.21 8.17
C ASN A 146 -3.17 -0.42 6.65
N CYS A 147 -2.95 0.66 5.90
CA CYS A 147 -2.73 0.60 4.44
C CYS A 147 -1.53 -0.28 4.03
N PHE A 148 -0.48 -0.33 4.85
CA PHE A 148 0.69 -1.17 4.60
C PHE A 148 0.34 -2.65 4.76
N ASP A 149 -0.35 -3.03 5.84
CA ASP A 149 -0.75 -4.43 6.06
C ASP A 149 -1.65 -4.96 4.95
N PHE A 150 -2.56 -4.12 4.46
CA PHE A 150 -3.41 -4.45 3.31
C PHE A 150 -2.58 -4.74 2.07
N ALA A 151 -1.69 -3.81 1.69
CA ALA A 151 -0.87 -3.96 0.50
C ALA A 151 0.10 -5.14 0.63
N PHE A 152 0.68 -5.33 1.81
CA PHE A 152 1.54 -6.47 2.12
C PHE A 152 0.80 -7.79 1.99
N TYR A 153 -0.39 -7.92 2.59
CA TYR A 153 -1.23 -9.10 2.47
C TYR A 153 -1.63 -9.38 1.02
N CYS A 154 -1.95 -8.35 0.23
CA CYS A 154 -2.24 -8.56 -1.18
C CYS A 154 -1.03 -9.18 -1.90
N LYS A 155 0.17 -8.72 -1.61
CA LYS A 155 1.42 -9.19 -2.23
C LYS A 155 1.86 -10.58 -1.79
N THR A 156 1.68 -10.94 -0.53
CA THR A 156 2.24 -12.20 0.03
C THR A 156 1.17 -13.22 0.42
N GLY A 157 -0.07 -12.77 0.67
CA GLY A 157 -1.15 -13.56 1.25
C GLY A 157 -1.05 -13.77 2.75
N HIS A 158 -0.05 -13.16 3.39
CA HIS A 158 0.26 -13.34 4.80
C HIS A 158 0.11 -11.97 5.49
N LEU A 159 -0.36 -11.95 6.73
CA LEU A 159 -0.33 -10.72 7.52
C LEU A 159 1.12 -10.42 7.89
N TYR A 160 1.49 -9.14 7.88
CA TYR A 160 2.78 -8.72 8.40
C TYR A 160 2.76 -8.90 9.92
N TYR A 161 3.74 -9.64 10.44
CA TYR A 161 4.02 -9.70 11.86
C TYR A 161 5.42 -9.12 12.04
N SER A 162 5.52 -7.95 12.67
CA SER A 162 6.83 -7.45 13.05
C SER A 162 7.41 -8.43 14.07
N LEU A 163 8.72 -8.71 14.00
CA LEU A 163 9.39 -9.47 15.08
C LEU A 163 9.26 -8.77 16.45
N LEU A 164 8.87 -7.49 16.47
CA LEU A 164 8.52 -6.75 17.68
C LEU A 164 7.17 -7.14 18.29
N ASP A 165 6.28 -7.79 17.53
CA ASP A 165 4.96 -8.27 18.01
C ASP A 165 5.03 -9.66 18.66
N LEU A 166 6.22 -10.27 18.69
CA LEU A 166 6.50 -11.59 19.27
C LEU A 166 7.32 -11.52 20.59
N ILE A 167 7.41 -10.34 21.20
CA ILE A 167 8.05 -10.09 22.51
C ILE A 167 7.01 -9.49 23.46
#